data_AF-A0A930HWN1-F1
#
_entry.id   AF-A0A930HWN1-F1
#
_cell.length_a   1.000
_cell.length_b   1.000
_cell.length_c   1.000
_cell.angle_alpha   90.00
_cell.angle_beta   90.00
_cell.angle_gamma   90.00
#
_symmetry.space_group_name_H-M   'P 1'
#
loop_
_entity.id
_entity.type
_entity.pdbx_description
1 polymer ?
#
loop_
_entity_poly.entity_id
_entity_poly.type
_entity_poly.pdbx_seq_one_letter_code
_entity_poly.pdbx_strand_id
1 'polypeptide(L)'
;MKRTFTLWTFVFLFTGLFSCSKKDEPTPTSLLLHSPSHIYDNTADIATIKSAHVVIKAPAGSIVQVINDRNDRPIKILGAAEGSGSDCIVGTNGLLGINGDLGSLIICSDYATEISLTKPLPSLRGLEIRTIPKVPSYHKIVPAKIDLSGATELVFLHIGHYSVESLDLTKQDKLKTLIIGEWQSLLDWSASTGETHSKEPTYWDAWQFTNRSCYINEIKFSDNNSIETLSLCTTALTDDKFDIDNLPKLKMFLCWSQLLQDFTLAKSRYLEKLYLYPPENLALNLNLGPNLHELRFPTGTLMLPEIVISKISISNNSDEALLEEMRKRRAVAEAIEFDNINLTQAIDYIKFVARYPHIPKSITLKNMPLTEALLLDLISNLGERNGTFKVKGELLTTAVNAALSAKGWTGAAL
;
A
#
# COMPACT_ATOMS: atom_id res chain seq x y z
N MET A 1 -6.21 19.12 -54.76
CA MET A 1 -4.97 19.71 -54.22
C MET A 1 -4.49 18.84 -53.07
N LYS A 2 -3.38 18.12 -53.27
CA LYS A 2 -2.70 17.33 -52.24
C LYS A 2 -1.86 18.27 -51.38
N ARG A 3 -1.98 18.21 -50.05
CA ARG A 3 -1.05 18.85 -49.12
C ARG A 3 -0.40 17.78 -48.26
N THR A 4 0.86 17.51 -48.59
CA THR A 4 1.84 16.73 -47.83
C THR A 4 2.22 17.48 -46.56
N PHE A 5 2.16 16.81 -45.41
CA PHE A 5 2.80 17.25 -44.17
C PHE A 5 4.07 16.43 -43.97
N THR A 6 5.21 17.12 -43.97
CA THR A 6 6.55 16.56 -43.82
C THR A 6 6.85 16.39 -42.32
N LEU A 7 7.18 15.17 -41.91
CA LEU A 7 7.59 14.81 -40.55
C LEU A 7 9.04 15.28 -40.32
N TRP A 8 9.28 16.06 -39.27
CA TRP A 8 10.63 16.46 -38.85
C TRP A 8 11.25 15.36 -37.99
N THR A 9 12.34 14.77 -38.48
CA THR A 9 13.22 13.86 -37.73
C THR A 9 14.27 14.69 -36.99
N PHE A 10 14.21 14.71 -35.65
CA PHE A 10 15.31 15.23 -34.83
C PHE A 10 16.29 14.09 -34.55
N VAL A 11 17.49 14.19 -35.13
CA VAL A 11 18.66 13.36 -34.77
C VAL A 11 19.48 14.17 -33.78
N PHE A 12 19.60 13.70 -32.53
CA PHE A 12 20.58 14.25 -31.58
C PHE A 12 21.82 13.37 -31.53
N LEU A 13 22.94 14.01 -31.87
CA LEU A 13 24.31 13.52 -31.84
C LEU A 13 24.83 13.61 -30.39
N PHE A 14 25.24 12.49 -29.78
CA PHE A 14 25.90 12.53 -28.46
C PHE A 14 27.43 12.60 -28.64
N THR A 15 28.02 13.72 -28.23
CA THR A 15 29.45 13.83 -27.92
C THR A 15 29.67 13.44 -26.47
N GLY A 16 30.56 12.47 -26.24
CA GLY A 16 30.93 11.99 -24.91
C GLY A 16 31.94 12.91 -24.22
N LEU A 17 31.71 13.16 -22.93
CA LEU A 17 32.75 13.55 -21.99
C LEU A 17 32.57 12.74 -20.69
N PHE A 18 33.66 12.10 -20.29
CA PHE A 18 33.81 11.37 -19.04
C PHE A 18 33.75 12.34 -17.84
N SER A 19 33.01 11.97 -16.80
CA SER A 19 33.28 12.43 -15.43
C SER A 19 32.91 11.34 -14.43
N CYS A 20 33.90 10.86 -13.69
CA CYS A 20 33.75 9.96 -12.55
C CYS A 20 33.04 10.67 -11.41
N SER A 21 31.91 10.14 -10.96
CA SER A 21 31.33 10.40 -9.62
C SER A 21 30.37 9.27 -9.27
N LYS A 22 30.59 8.68 -8.09
CA LYS A 22 29.76 7.79 -7.25
C LYS A 22 28.75 6.85 -7.95
N LYS A 23 28.94 5.56 -7.69
CA LYS A 23 28.09 4.45 -8.08
C LYS A 23 26.79 4.49 -7.25
N ASP A 24 25.82 5.29 -7.70
CA ASP A 24 24.45 5.23 -7.20
C ASP A 24 23.75 4.01 -7.82
N GLU A 25 23.02 3.25 -6.99
CA GLU A 25 22.10 2.20 -7.46
C GLU A 25 21.02 2.81 -8.35
N PRO A 26 20.60 2.14 -9.43
CA PRO A 26 19.59 2.70 -10.32
C PRO A 26 18.24 2.74 -9.62
N THR A 27 17.73 3.94 -9.39
CA THR A 27 16.32 4.23 -9.08
C THR A 27 15.44 3.65 -10.19
N PRO A 28 14.26 3.07 -9.89
CA PRO A 28 13.41 2.46 -10.90
C PRO A 28 13.01 3.51 -11.94
N THR A 29 13.53 3.34 -13.14
CA THR A 29 13.25 4.21 -14.28
C THR A 29 11.81 3.97 -14.74
N SER A 30 11.06 5.05 -14.92
CA SER A 30 9.73 5.04 -15.55
C SER A 30 9.69 4.11 -16.76
N LEU A 31 8.77 3.14 -16.74
CA LEU A 31 8.55 2.18 -17.81
C LEU A 31 7.97 2.92 -19.04
N LEU A 32 8.83 3.30 -19.98
CA LEU A 32 8.43 3.76 -21.31
C LEU A 32 7.99 2.55 -22.15
N LEU A 33 6.73 2.11 -21.95
CA LEU A 33 6.13 1.02 -22.71
C LEU A 33 6.06 1.36 -24.20
N HIS A 34 6.71 0.55 -25.04
CA HIS A 34 6.44 0.48 -26.48
C HIS A 34 5.78 -0.86 -26.78
N SER A 35 5.03 -0.97 -27.88
CA SER A 35 4.43 -2.25 -28.27
C SER A 35 5.53 -3.28 -28.61
N PRO A 36 5.62 -4.41 -27.91
CA PRO A 36 6.67 -5.41 -28.13
C PRO A 36 6.52 -6.12 -29.48
N SER A 37 7.62 -6.71 -29.95
CA SER A 37 7.58 -7.65 -31.07
C SER A 37 7.03 -9.01 -30.59
N HIS A 38 5.90 -9.44 -31.14
CA HIS A 38 5.27 -10.73 -30.83
C HIS A 38 5.45 -11.70 -31.99
N ILE A 39 5.76 -12.97 -31.68
CA ILE A 39 5.69 -14.07 -32.64
C ILE A 39 4.48 -14.93 -32.27
N TYR A 40 3.46 -14.93 -33.11
CA TYR A 40 2.21 -15.64 -32.86
C TYR A 40 2.22 -17.05 -33.46
N ASP A 41 1.70 -18.01 -32.69
CA ASP A 41 1.44 -19.39 -33.09
C ASP A 41 0.03 -19.76 -32.61
N ASN A 42 -0.96 -19.43 -33.43
CA ASN A 42 -2.37 -19.71 -33.15
C ASN A 42 -2.74 -21.18 -33.40
N THR A 43 -1.80 -21.99 -33.92
CA THR A 43 -1.98 -23.42 -34.21
C THR A 43 -1.44 -24.34 -33.12
N ALA A 44 -0.75 -23.80 -32.12
CA ALA A 44 -0.20 -24.57 -31.01
C ALA A 44 -1.26 -25.46 -30.35
N ASP A 45 -0.93 -26.73 -30.15
CA ASP A 45 -1.81 -27.67 -29.45
C ASP A 45 -1.90 -27.34 -27.94
N ILE A 46 -2.92 -27.89 -27.28
CA ILE A 46 -3.21 -27.63 -25.86
C ILE A 46 -2.03 -28.00 -24.95
N ALA A 47 -1.30 -29.08 -25.23
CA ALA A 47 -0.17 -29.49 -24.41
C ALA A 47 1.00 -28.51 -24.55
N THR A 48 1.28 -28.06 -25.77
CA THR A 48 2.26 -27.02 -26.07
C THR A 48 1.91 -25.71 -25.36
N ILE A 49 0.65 -25.26 -25.41
CA ILE A 49 0.21 -24.04 -24.71
C ILE A 49 0.38 -24.17 -23.19
N LYS A 50 -0.08 -25.28 -22.59
CA LYS A 50 0.08 -25.54 -21.14
C LYS A 50 1.53 -25.66 -20.69
N SER A 51 2.44 -25.92 -21.62
CA SER A 51 3.88 -25.97 -21.37
C SER A 51 4.57 -24.59 -21.44
N ALA A 52 3.84 -23.51 -21.72
CA ALA A 52 4.41 -22.17 -21.69
C ALA A 52 4.86 -21.75 -20.28
N HIS A 53 5.70 -20.71 -20.20
CA HIS A 53 6.11 -20.14 -18.91
C HIS A 53 4.95 -19.41 -18.22
N VAL A 54 4.12 -18.71 -19.00
CA VAL A 54 2.88 -18.10 -18.54
C VAL A 54 1.73 -18.71 -19.31
N VAL A 55 0.67 -19.12 -18.61
CA VAL A 55 -0.56 -19.66 -19.21
C VAL A 55 -1.74 -18.84 -18.70
N ILE A 56 -2.57 -18.37 -19.62
CA ILE A 56 -3.77 -17.58 -19.35
C ILE A 56 -4.97 -18.33 -19.88
N LYS A 57 -5.97 -18.56 -19.03
CA LYS A 57 -7.27 -19.13 -19.41
C LYS A 57 -8.31 -18.02 -19.51
N ALA A 58 -8.87 -17.86 -20.69
CA ALA A 58 -9.93 -16.90 -20.97
C ALA A 58 -10.85 -17.45 -22.07
N PRO A 59 -12.12 -17.01 -22.16
CA PRO A 59 -13.03 -17.44 -23.22
C PRO A 59 -12.43 -17.24 -24.61
N ALA A 60 -12.70 -18.15 -25.54
CA ALA A 60 -12.30 -18.01 -26.93
C ALA A 60 -12.83 -16.69 -27.53
N GLY A 61 -12.02 -16.02 -28.35
CA GLY A 61 -12.32 -14.73 -28.94
C GLY A 61 -12.19 -13.53 -28.00
N SER A 62 -11.91 -13.75 -26.71
CA SER A 62 -11.63 -12.65 -25.77
C SER A 62 -10.27 -12.02 -26.03
N ILE A 63 -10.13 -10.77 -25.60
CA ILE A 63 -8.88 -10.01 -25.72
C ILE A 63 -8.08 -10.14 -24.43
N VAL A 64 -6.80 -10.41 -24.59
CA VAL A 64 -5.78 -10.30 -23.55
C VAL A 64 -4.68 -9.39 -24.08
N GLN A 65 -4.45 -8.26 -23.41
CA GLN A 65 -3.31 -7.39 -23.70
C GLN A 65 -2.07 -7.95 -23.03
N VAL A 66 -1.02 -8.15 -23.82
CA VAL A 66 0.27 -8.63 -23.35
C VAL A 66 1.31 -7.57 -23.67
N ILE A 67 1.93 -6.99 -22.64
CA ILE A 67 2.95 -5.96 -22.80
C ILE A 67 4.18 -6.34 -22.00
N ASN A 68 5.36 -6.09 -22.56
CA ASN A 68 6.63 -6.33 -21.90
C ASN A 68 7.61 -5.18 -22.18
N ASP A 69 8.70 -5.13 -21.42
CA ASP A 69 9.76 -4.10 -21.52
C ASP A 69 10.85 -4.40 -22.56
N ARG A 70 10.87 -5.61 -23.13
CA ARG A 70 11.97 -6.11 -23.96
C ARG A 70 11.59 -6.08 -25.43
N ASN A 71 11.72 -4.91 -26.04
CA ASN A 71 11.44 -4.74 -27.47
C ASN A 71 12.46 -5.42 -28.39
N ASP A 72 13.67 -5.66 -27.89
CA ASP A 72 14.80 -6.24 -28.63
C ASP A 72 14.73 -7.78 -28.76
N ARG A 73 13.86 -8.43 -27.99
CA ARG A 73 13.69 -9.89 -27.99
C ARG A 73 12.22 -10.25 -28.11
N PRO A 74 11.76 -10.76 -29.26
CA PRO A 74 10.37 -11.09 -29.42
C PRO A 74 9.94 -12.20 -28.45
N ILE A 75 8.75 -12.04 -27.87
CA ILE A 75 8.11 -13.09 -27.09
C ILE A 75 7.21 -13.93 -28.00
N LYS A 76 7.11 -15.23 -27.71
CA LYS A 76 6.23 -16.15 -28.43
C LYS A 76 4.87 -16.21 -27.74
N ILE A 77 3.82 -15.91 -28.48
CA ILE A 77 2.42 -16.04 -28.08
C ILE A 77 1.86 -17.32 -28.70
N LEU A 78 1.34 -18.22 -27.87
CA LEU A 78 0.79 -19.53 -28.26
C LEU A 78 -0.72 -19.55 -28.07
N GLY A 79 -1.45 -20.16 -29.01
CA GLY A 79 -2.90 -20.37 -28.89
C GLY A 79 -3.75 -19.11 -29.04
N ALA A 80 -3.16 -18.00 -29.49
CA ALA A 80 -3.85 -16.74 -29.74
C ALA A 80 -3.44 -16.15 -31.09
N ALA A 81 -4.35 -15.43 -31.73
CA ALA A 81 -4.09 -14.66 -32.94
C ALA A 81 -3.69 -13.21 -32.58
N GLU A 82 -2.99 -12.56 -33.49
CA GLU A 82 -2.67 -11.14 -33.40
C GLU A 82 -3.95 -10.28 -33.45
N GLY A 83 -4.06 -9.32 -32.53
CA GLY A 83 -5.08 -8.28 -32.51
C GLY A 83 -4.52 -6.90 -32.86
N SER A 84 -5.18 -5.84 -32.40
CA SER A 84 -4.67 -4.47 -32.53
C SER A 84 -3.58 -4.16 -31.51
N GLY A 85 -2.39 -3.75 -31.97
CA GLY A 85 -1.31 -3.32 -31.07
C GLY A 85 -0.79 -4.47 -30.20
N SER A 86 -0.98 -4.39 -28.88
CA SER A 86 -0.59 -5.42 -27.91
C SER A 86 -1.70 -6.43 -27.59
N ASP A 87 -2.84 -6.34 -28.27
CA ASP A 87 -3.96 -7.25 -28.10
C ASP A 87 -3.65 -8.63 -28.68
N CYS A 88 -3.91 -9.67 -27.89
CA CYS A 88 -3.93 -11.06 -28.31
C CYS A 88 -5.37 -11.57 -28.28
N ILE A 89 -5.85 -12.15 -29.39
CA ILE A 89 -7.19 -12.73 -29.49
C ILE A 89 -7.10 -14.22 -29.14
N VAL A 90 -7.67 -14.60 -28.01
CA VAL A 90 -7.59 -15.97 -27.48
C VAL A 90 -8.25 -16.94 -28.46
N GLY A 91 -7.53 -18.01 -28.82
CA GLY A 91 -7.99 -19.01 -29.78
C GLY A 91 -9.12 -19.88 -29.24
N THR A 92 -9.61 -20.80 -30.09
CA THR A 92 -10.76 -21.67 -29.81
C THR A 92 -10.61 -22.57 -28.58
N ASN A 93 -9.38 -22.87 -28.19
CA ASN A 93 -9.07 -23.67 -27.00
C ASN A 93 -9.25 -22.90 -25.67
N GLY A 94 -9.47 -21.58 -25.72
CA GLY A 94 -9.64 -20.76 -24.52
C GLY A 94 -8.37 -20.63 -23.65
N LEU A 95 -7.20 -20.80 -24.28
CA LEU A 95 -5.89 -20.74 -23.62
C LEU A 95 -4.93 -19.87 -24.44
N LEU A 96 -4.12 -19.08 -23.75
CA LEU A 96 -3.01 -18.31 -24.31
C LEU A 96 -1.75 -18.65 -23.53
N GLY A 97 -0.68 -19.01 -24.24
CA GLY A 97 0.65 -19.27 -23.65
C GLY A 97 1.65 -18.19 -24.02
N ILE A 98 2.52 -17.79 -23.10
CA ILE A 98 3.60 -16.82 -23.34
C ILE A 98 4.95 -17.47 -23.02
N ASN A 99 5.87 -17.38 -23.97
CA ASN A 99 7.25 -17.82 -23.82
C ASN A 99 8.23 -16.72 -24.23
N GLY A 100 9.33 -16.61 -23.50
CA GLY A 100 10.40 -15.65 -23.80
C GLY A 100 11.18 -15.25 -22.55
N ASP A 101 12.19 -14.42 -22.76
CA ASP A 101 12.95 -13.77 -21.68
C ASP A 101 12.18 -12.52 -21.23
N LEU A 102 11.44 -12.62 -20.13
CA LEU A 102 10.57 -11.57 -19.61
C LEU A 102 11.28 -10.81 -18.49
N GLY A 103 11.56 -9.50 -18.68
CA GLY A 103 12.06 -8.62 -17.62
C GLY A 103 10.91 -8.09 -16.75
N SER A 104 9.90 -7.52 -17.41
CA SER A 104 8.60 -7.21 -16.84
C SER A 104 7.47 -7.62 -17.77
N LEU A 105 6.30 -7.89 -17.19
CA LEU A 105 5.11 -8.34 -17.91
C LEU A 105 3.87 -7.64 -17.38
N ILE A 106 3.06 -7.12 -18.29
CA ILE A 106 1.73 -6.57 -18.01
C ILE A 106 0.71 -7.41 -18.77
N ILE A 107 -0.26 -7.94 -18.02
CA ILE A 107 -1.40 -8.69 -18.53
C ILE A 107 -2.66 -7.89 -18.23
N CYS A 108 -3.35 -7.42 -19.26
CA CYS A 108 -4.68 -6.82 -19.09
C CYS A 108 -5.77 -7.71 -19.70
N SER A 109 -6.77 -8.11 -18.92
CA SER A 109 -7.93 -8.85 -19.44
C SER A 109 -9.16 -8.67 -18.57
N ASP A 110 -10.32 -8.45 -19.21
CA ASP A 110 -11.63 -8.43 -18.55
C ASP A 110 -12.23 -9.84 -18.37
N TYR A 111 -11.52 -10.88 -18.85
CA TYR A 111 -12.08 -12.23 -18.98
C TYR A 111 -11.13 -13.36 -18.55
N ALA A 112 -9.92 -13.04 -18.09
CA ALA A 112 -9.00 -14.05 -17.59
C ALA A 112 -9.55 -14.67 -16.30
N THR A 113 -9.72 -16.00 -16.31
CA THR A 113 -10.23 -16.78 -15.18
C THR A 113 -9.13 -17.55 -14.46
N GLU A 114 -7.97 -17.70 -15.10
CA GLU A 114 -6.78 -18.33 -14.53
C GLU A 114 -5.53 -17.72 -15.17
N ILE A 115 -4.56 -17.35 -14.36
CA ILE A 115 -3.24 -16.85 -14.78
C ILE A 115 -2.20 -17.65 -13.99
N SER A 116 -1.39 -18.43 -14.71
CA SER A 116 -0.45 -19.38 -14.10
C SER A 116 0.96 -19.14 -14.59
N LEU A 117 1.86 -18.87 -13.65
CA LEU A 117 3.30 -18.72 -13.82
C LEU A 117 3.99 -19.80 -12.98
N THR A 118 3.78 -21.07 -13.30
CA THR A 118 4.27 -22.22 -12.50
C THR A 118 5.69 -22.65 -12.84
N LYS A 119 6.21 -22.21 -13.99
CA LYS A 119 7.57 -22.52 -14.44
C LYS A 119 8.54 -21.41 -14.01
N PRO A 120 9.81 -21.74 -13.71
CA PRO A 120 10.81 -20.75 -13.35
C PRO A 120 10.94 -19.63 -14.39
N LEU A 121 10.83 -18.38 -13.94
CA LEU A 121 11.03 -17.17 -14.74
C LEU A 121 12.14 -16.32 -14.11
N PRO A 122 13.43 -16.68 -14.30
CA PRO A 122 14.54 -16.10 -13.54
C PRO A 122 14.82 -14.61 -13.85
N SER A 123 14.31 -14.12 -14.99
CA SER A 123 14.45 -12.72 -15.38
C SER A 123 13.28 -11.84 -14.96
N LEU A 124 12.14 -12.42 -14.56
CA LEU A 124 10.90 -11.67 -14.34
C LEU A 124 10.93 -10.94 -12.99
N ARG A 125 11.08 -9.62 -13.04
CA ARG A 125 11.20 -8.75 -11.87
C ARG A 125 9.93 -7.95 -11.57
N GLY A 126 9.12 -7.67 -12.58
CA GLY A 126 7.87 -6.91 -12.45
C GLY A 126 6.70 -7.60 -13.12
N LEU A 127 5.57 -7.68 -12.42
CA LEU A 127 4.33 -8.25 -12.96
C LEU A 127 3.15 -7.35 -12.63
N GLU A 128 2.36 -7.02 -13.65
CA GLU A 128 1.05 -6.40 -13.49
C GLU A 128 -0.03 -7.32 -14.07
N ILE A 129 -1.07 -7.56 -13.29
CA ILE A 129 -2.26 -8.29 -13.70
C ILE A 129 -3.46 -7.39 -13.42
N ARG A 130 -4.11 -6.90 -14.47
CA ARG A 130 -5.24 -5.97 -14.31
C ARG A 130 -6.37 -6.22 -15.31
N THR A 131 -7.54 -5.64 -15.07
CA THR A 131 -8.58 -5.56 -16.10
C THR A 131 -8.22 -4.51 -17.14
N ILE A 132 -8.84 -4.54 -18.32
CA ILE A 132 -8.58 -3.53 -19.35
C ILE A 132 -9.25 -2.23 -18.90
N PRO A 133 -8.52 -1.11 -18.77
CA PRO A 133 -9.08 0.13 -18.28
C PRO A 133 -10.07 0.69 -19.31
N LYS A 134 -11.36 0.52 -19.04
CA LYS A 134 -12.44 1.20 -19.75
C LYS A 134 -12.99 2.36 -18.90
N VAL A 135 -13.56 3.36 -19.58
CA VAL A 135 -14.26 4.54 -19.02
C VAL A 135 -15.25 4.10 -17.90
N PRO A 136 -15.50 4.90 -16.83
CA PRO A 136 -15.74 4.39 -15.46
C PRO A 136 -17.18 3.93 -15.17
N SER A 137 -17.82 3.22 -16.09
CA SER A 137 -19.12 2.61 -15.84
C SER A 137 -18.93 1.16 -15.38
N TYR A 138 -19.08 0.92 -14.08
CA TYR A 138 -19.25 -0.38 -13.43
C TYR A 138 -18.43 -1.52 -14.04
N HIS A 139 -17.15 -1.57 -13.67
CA HIS A 139 -16.32 -2.67 -14.10
C HIS A 139 -16.81 -3.98 -13.48
N LYS A 140 -16.90 -5.03 -14.31
CA LYS A 140 -17.22 -6.38 -13.86
C LYS A 140 -16.00 -6.93 -13.14
N ILE A 141 -16.14 -7.20 -11.84
CA ILE A 141 -15.13 -7.93 -11.08
C ILE A 141 -14.93 -9.30 -11.73
N VAL A 142 -13.68 -9.65 -12.03
CA VAL A 142 -13.34 -10.91 -12.69
C VAL A 142 -12.84 -11.91 -11.66
N PRO A 143 -13.57 -13.00 -11.37
CA PRO A 143 -13.06 -14.09 -10.55
C PRO A 143 -11.93 -14.79 -11.28
N ALA A 144 -10.75 -14.85 -10.65
CA ALA A 144 -9.59 -15.50 -11.21
C ALA A 144 -8.80 -16.30 -10.17
N LYS A 145 -8.15 -17.36 -10.65
CA LYS A 145 -7.05 -18.01 -9.93
C LYS A 145 -5.73 -17.44 -10.43
N ILE A 146 -4.85 -17.08 -9.50
CA ILE A 146 -3.52 -16.57 -9.83
C ILE A 146 -2.49 -17.46 -9.15
N ASP A 147 -1.64 -18.10 -9.93
CA ASP A 147 -0.54 -18.93 -9.45
C ASP A 147 0.79 -18.30 -9.87
N LEU A 148 1.56 -17.84 -8.89
CA LEU A 148 2.86 -17.18 -9.07
C LEU A 148 4.04 -18.07 -8.67
N SER A 149 3.82 -19.37 -8.46
CA SER A 149 4.81 -20.27 -7.83
C SER A 149 6.17 -20.40 -8.54
N GLY A 150 6.23 -20.12 -9.84
CA GLY A 150 7.45 -20.09 -10.66
C GLY A 150 8.04 -18.68 -10.86
N ALA A 151 7.33 -17.63 -10.46
CA ALA A 151 7.78 -16.24 -10.53
C ALA A 151 8.48 -15.81 -9.22
N THR A 152 9.51 -16.56 -8.82
CA THR A 152 10.22 -16.38 -7.54
C THR A 152 11.13 -15.14 -7.51
N GLU A 153 11.47 -14.60 -8.68
CA GLU A 153 12.35 -13.43 -8.82
C GLU A 153 11.60 -12.09 -8.81
N LEU A 154 10.29 -12.10 -8.57
CA LEU A 154 9.47 -10.89 -8.53
C LEU A 154 9.93 -9.93 -7.42
N VAL A 155 10.10 -8.68 -7.82
CA VAL A 155 10.39 -7.54 -6.93
C VAL A 155 9.19 -6.60 -6.87
N PHE A 156 8.37 -6.56 -7.91
CA PHE A 156 7.16 -5.76 -8.02
C PHE A 156 5.96 -6.60 -8.50
N LEU A 157 4.83 -6.47 -7.81
CA LEU A 157 3.56 -7.09 -8.18
C LEU A 157 2.42 -6.08 -8.05
N HIS A 158 1.62 -5.94 -9.12
CA HIS A 158 0.35 -5.23 -9.11
C HIS A 158 -0.78 -6.16 -9.53
N ILE A 159 -1.83 -6.25 -8.71
CA ILE A 159 -3.09 -6.92 -9.07
C ILE A 159 -4.23 -5.90 -9.01
N GLY A 160 -4.77 -5.53 -10.17
CA GLY A 160 -5.81 -4.53 -10.33
C GLY A 160 -7.16 -5.12 -10.71
N HIS A 161 -8.18 -4.87 -9.90
CA HIS A 161 -9.59 -5.12 -10.19
C HIS A 161 -9.96 -6.59 -10.53
N TYR A 162 -9.34 -7.55 -9.82
CA TYR A 162 -9.71 -8.98 -9.83
C TYR A 162 -10.37 -9.40 -8.51
N SER A 163 -11.14 -10.50 -8.56
CA SER A 163 -11.52 -11.28 -7.37
C SER A 163 -10.69 -12.55 -7.28
N VAL A 164 -10.01 -12.74 -6.16
CA VAL A 164 -9.12 -13.89 -5.91
C VAL A 164 -9.43 -14.44 -4.53
N GLU A 165 -9.73 -15.73 -4.44
CA GLU A 165 -10.07 -16.37 -3.16
C GLU A 165 -8.86 -16.37 -2.20
N SER A 166 -7.68 -16.70 -2.72
CA SER A 166 -6.43 -16.72 -1.95
C SER A 166 -5.27 -16.40 -2.87
N LEU A 167 -4.50 -15.36 -2.53
CA LEU A 167 -3.27 -14.99 -3.21
C LEU A 167 -2.09 -15.51 -2.39
N ASP A 168 -1.44 -16.56 -2.90
CA ASP A 168 -0.27 -17.16 -2.26
C ASP A 168 1.01 -16.48 -2.75
N LEU A 169 1.66 -15.71 -1.87
CA LEU A 169 2.94 -15.05 -2.10
C LEU A 169 4.09 -15.67 -1.28
N THR A 170 3.91 -16.88 -0.75
CA THR A 170 4.91 -17.56 0.10
C THR A 170 6.21 -17.89 -0.63
N LYS A 171 6.21 -17.86 -1.97
CA LYS A 171 7.42 -18.08 -2.81
C LYS A 171 8.02 -16.80 -3.38
N GLN A 172 7.45 -15.63 -3.05
CA GLN A 172 7.88 -14.31 -3.51
C GLN A 172 8.76 -13.63 -2.45
N ASP A 173 9.85 -14.28 -2.04
CA ASP A 173 10.76 -13.80 -0.98
C ASP A 173 11.50 -12.49 -1.30
N LYS A 174 11.63 -12.17 -2.59
CA LYS A 174 12.24 -10.95 -3.14
C LYS A 174 11.26 -9.80 -3.38
N LEU A 175 9.96 -10.01 -3.17
CA LEU A 175 8.93 -9.01 -3.45
C LEU A 175 9.09 -7.82 -2.49
N LYS A 176 9.33 -6.64 -3.06
CA LYS A 176 9.49 -5.38 -2.33
C LYS A 176 8.26 -4.50 -2.41
N THR A 177 7.55 -4.54 -3.54
CA THR A 177 6.39 -3.68 -3.78
C THR A 177 5.19 -4.54 -4.15
N LEU A 178 4.13 -4.41 -3.34
CA LEU A 178 2.84 -5.04 -3.58
C LEU A 178 1.75 -3.97 -3.70
N ILE A 179 1.06 -3.97 -4.83
CA ILE A 179 -0.09 -3.11 -5.10
C ILE A 179 -1.30 -4.01 -5.35
N ILE A 180 -2.34 -3.83 -4.56
CA ILE A 180 -3.65 -4.48 -4.72
C ILE A 180 -4.71 -3.41 -4.94
N GLY A 181 -5.53 -3.60 -5.96
CA GLY A 181 -6.56 -2.65 -6.38
C GLY A 181 -6.04 -1.67 -7.42
N GLU A 182 -6.97 -0.94 -8.02
CA GLU A 182 -6.65 0.16 -8.92
C GLU A 182 -6.73 1.49 -8.19
N TRP A 183 -5.63 2.23 -8.23
CA TRP A 183 -5.55 3.59 -7.73
C TRP A 183 -5.33 4.52 -8.90
N GLN A 184 -6.40 4.84 -9.64
CA GLN A 184 -6.28 5.53 -10.94
C GLN A 184 -5.60 6.90 -10.85
N SER A 185 -5.62 7.56 -9.68
CA SER A 185 -4.91 8.81 -9.41
C SER A 185 -3.70 8.65 -8.50
N LEU A 186 -3.37 7.44 -8.01
CA LEU A 186 -2.16 7.20 -7.20
C LEU A 186 -0.93 6.64 -7.91
N LEU A 187 -1.07 6.19 -9.15
CA LEU A 187 0.11 6.01 -9.99
C LEU A 187 0.81 7.34 -10.33
N ASP A 188 0.10 8.47 -10.22
CA ASP A 188 0.66 9.83 -10.19
C ASP A 188 1.03 10.32 -8.76
N TRP A 189 0.76 9.54 -7.71
CA TRP A 189 0.76 10.06 -6.31
C TRP A 189 2.03 9.83 -5.51
N SER A 190 2.89 8.86 -5.83
CA SER A 190 4.16 8.74 -5.08
C SER A 190 5.16 7.73 -5.61
N ALA A 191 4.76 6.77 -6.44
CA ALA A 191 5.62 5.61 -6.69
C ALA A 191 6.79 5.87 -7.66
N SER A 192 6.87 7.02 -8.35
CA SER A 192 7.86 7.23 -9.43
C SER A 192 8.74 8.49 -9.35
N THR A 193 8.42 9.51 -8.54
CA THR A 193 9.14 10.79 -8.66
C THR A 193 9.66 11.41 -7.36
N GLY A 194 9.25 10.94 -6.17
CA GLY A 194 9.65 11.60 -4.92
C GLY A 194 9.19 13.07 -4.81
N GLU A 195 8.30 13.52 -5.71
CA GLU A 195 7.75 14.87 -5.68
C GLU A 195 6.49 14.90 -4.80
N THR A 196 6.46 15.89 -3.90
CA THR A 196 5.29 16.23 -3.09
C THR A 196 4.24 16.90 -3.98
N HIS A 197 3.18 16.19 -4.33
CA HIS A 197 2.01 16.84 -4.92
C HIS A 197 1.14 17.51 -3.83
N SER A 198 0.64 18.70 -4.16
CA SER A 198 0.04 19.68 -3.26
C SER A 198 -1.46 19.51 -3.00
N LYS A 199 -2.09 18.44 -3.50
CA LYS A 199 -3.55 18.26 -3.39
C LYS A 199 -3.90 16.92 -2.76
N GLU A 200 -4.36 16.95 -1.52
CA GLU A 200 -4.82 15.77 -0.76
C GLU A 200 -5.94 15.02 -1.48
N PRO A 201 -6.00 13.67 -1.42
CA PRO A 201 -7.10 12.91 -2.02
C PRO A 201 -8.32 13.18 -1.16
N THR A 202 -9.37 13.68 -1.78
CA THR A 202 -10.64 13.97 -1.12
C THR A 202 -11.42 12.68 -0.89
N TYR A 203 -12.42 12.73 -0.01
CA TYR A 203 -13.42 11.67 0.12
C TYR A 203 -14.04 11.24 -1.24
N TRP A 204 -14.18 12.17 -2.20
CA TRP A 204 -14.70 11.87 -3.54
C TRP A 204 -13.72 11.03 -4.37
N ASP A 205 -12.41 11.25 -4.20
CA ASP A 205 -11.37 10.40 -4.79
C ASP A 205 -11.43 8.99 -4.17
N ALA A 206 -11.68 8.91 -2.86
CA ALA A 206 -11.91 7.63 -2.16
C ALA A 206 -13.14 6.86 -2.65
N TRP A 207 -14.24 7.55 -2.98
CA TRP A 207 -15.43 6.92 -3.55
C TRP A 207 -15.16 6.37 -4.96
N GLN A 208 -14.37 7.06 -5.78
CA GLN A 208 -13.94 6.53 -7.08
C GLN A 208 -13.04 5.29 -6.96
N PHE A 209 -12.26 5.17 -5.86
CA PHE A 209 -11.47 3.96 -5.58
C PHE A 209 -12.34 2.74 -5.27
N THR A 210 -13.55 2.91 -4.71
CA THR A 210 -14.48 1.78 -4.43
C THR A 210 -14.88 1.01 -5.70
N ASN A 211 -15.05 1.71 -6.83
CA ASN A 211 -15.41 1.12 -8.12
C ASN A 211 -14.23 0.40 -8.79
N ARG A 212 -13.07 0.39 -8.14
CA ARG A 212 -11.78 -0.09 -8.65
C ARG A 212 -11.02 -0.96 -7.64
N SER A 213 -11.67 -1.29 -6.52
CA SER A 213 -11.11 -2.17 -5.49
C SER A 213 -10.97 -3.60 -6.00
N CYS A 214 -9.99 -4.31 -5.46
CA CYS A 214 -9.91 -5.75 -5.62
C CYS A 214 -10.78 -6.48 -4.58
N TYR A 215 -11.15 -7.70 -4.92
CA TYR A 215 -11.89 -8.62 -4.05
C TYR A 215 -11.00 -9.83 -3.74
N ILE A 216 -9.87 -9.55 -3.07
CA ILE A 216 -8.95 -10.58 -2.60
C ILE A 216 -9.33 -10.92 -1.15
N ASN A 217 -9.70 -12.17 -0.90
CA ASN A 217 -10.19 -12.58 0.42
C ASN A 217 -9.05 -12.97 1.38
N GLU A 218 -7.90 -13.40 0.86
CA GLU A 218 -6.75 -13.82 1.66
C GLU A 218 -5.45 -13.54 0.90
N ILE A 219 -4.43 -13.06 1.62
CA ILE A 219 -3.07 -12.92 1.09
C ILE A 219 -2.13 -13.64 2.06
N LYS A 220 -1.34 -14.58 1.53
CA LYS A 220 -0.37 -15.36 2.32
C LYS A 220 1.04 -14.87 2.02
N PHE A 221 1.81 -14.59 3.06
CA PHE A 221 3.22 -14.26 2.95
C PHE A 221 4.09 -15.37 3.53
N SER A 222 5.35 -15.43 3.10
CA SER A 222 6.38 -16.09 3.88
C SER A 222 6.62 -15.33 5.19
N ASP A 223 7.11 -16.04 6.21
CA ASP A 223 7.65 -15.39 7.40
C ASP A 223 8.75 -14.40 7.01
N ASN A 224 8.78 -13.23 7.63
CA ASN A 224 9.80 -12.19 7.40
C ASN A 224 10.00 -11.82 5.92
N ASN A 225 8.91 -11.63 5.18
CA ASN A 225 8.97 -11.20 3.78
C ASN A 225 9.73 -9.86 3.59
N SER A 226 10.05 -9.57 2.33
CA SER A 226 10.87 -8.41 1.95
C SER A 226 10.05 -7.17 1.55
N ILE A 227 8.75 -7.13 1.82
CA ILE A 227 7.89 -6.03 1.39
C ILE A 227 8.31 -4.74 2.09
N GLU A 228 8.66 -3.74 1.29
CA GLU A 228 9.00 -2.38 1.70
C GLU A 228 7.84 -1.43 1.44
N THR A 229 7.04 -1.68 0.40
CA THR A 229 5.89 -0.86 0.00
C THR A 229 4.65 -1.73 -0.20
N LEU A 230 3.58 -1.36 0.50
CA LEU A 230 2.28 -2.01 0.39
C LEU A 230 1.20 -0.96 0.11
N SER A 231 0.45 -1.15 -0.97
CA SER A 231 -0.75 -0.36 -1.29
C SER A 231 -1.94 -1.27 -1.46
N LEU A 232 -2.97 -1.12 -0.63
CA LEU A 232 -4.16 -1.96 -0.60
C LEU A 232 -5.42 -1.15 -0.79
N CYS A 233 -6.14 -1.41 -1.89
CA CYS A 233 -7.52 -0.98 -2.09
C CYS A 233 -8.39 -2.23 -2.24
N THR A 234 -9.06 -2.61 -1.16
CA THR A 234 -9.83 -3.87 -1.07
C THR A 234 -11.13 -3.67 -0.31
N THR A 235 -12.15 -4.44 -0.69
CA THR A 235 -13.46 -4.50 -0.02
C THR A 235 -13.77 -5.86 0.61
N ALA A 236 -12.83 -6.82 0.54
CA ALA A 236 -13.07 -8.21 0.95
C ALA A 236 -12.07 -8.77 1.98
N LEU A 237 -10.92 -8.11 2.16
CA LEU A 237 -9.85 -8.60 3.04
C LEU A 237 -10.13 -8.24 4.50
N THR A 238 -10.18 -9.25 5.37
CA THR A 238 -10.41 -9.13 6.82
C THR A 238 -9.13 -9.37 7.62
N ASP A 239 -9.13 -8.97 8.89
CA ASP A 239 -7.96 -9.03 9.78
C ASP A 239 -7.39 -10.46 9.94
N ASP A 240 -8.24 -11.50 9.97
CA ASP A 240 -7.83 -12.91 10.10
C ASP A 240 -7.27 -13.53 8.81
N LYS A 241 -7.37 -12.81 7.69
CA LYS A 241 -6.93 -13.25 6.36
C LYS A 241 -5.74 -12.47 5.82
N PHE A 242 -5.19 -11.57 6.65
CA PHE A 242 -4.05 -10.76 6.28
C PHE A 242 -3.17 -10.41 7.46
N ASP A 243 -2.01 -11.08 7.56
CA ASP A 243 -1.04 -10.82 8.63
C ASP A 243 -0.20 -9.57 8.33
N ILE A 244 -0.80 -8.40 8.59
CA ILE A 244 -0.15 -7.08 8.45
C ILE A 244 1.09 -6.96 9.32
N ASP A 245 1.08 -7.60 10.50
CA ASP A 245 2.20 -7.51 11.44
C ASP A 245 3.40 -8.36 11.00
N ASN A 246 3.24 -9.25 10.02
CA ASN A 246 4.37 -9.95 9.37
C ASN A 246 4.99 -9.12 8.24
N LEU A 247 5.16 -7.81 8.41
CA LEU A 247 5.81 -6.93 7.42
C LEU A 247 6.99 -6.16 8.04
N PRO A 248 8.10 -6.85 8.40
CA PRO A 248 9.17 -6.25 9.22
C PRO A 248 10.01 -5.20 8.48
N LYS A 249 10.02 -5.21 7.14
CA LYS A 249 10.78 -4.25 6.30
C LYS A 249 9.91 -3.12 5.74
N LEU A 250 8.64 -3.06 6.13
CA LEU A 250 7.68 -2.11 5.59
C LEU A 250 8.10 -0.67 5.90
N LYS A 251 8.18 0.16 4.86
CA LYS A 251 8.48 1.59 4.91
C LYS A 251 7.26 2.44 4.57
N MET A 252 6.45 2.00 3.61
CA MET A 252 5.22 2.69 3.22
C MET A 252 4.03 1.75 3.24
N PHE A 253 2.97 2.15 3.94
CA PHE A 253 1.69 1.47 3.91
C PHE A 253 0.57 2.45 3.52
N LEU A 254 -0.08 2.17 2.39
CA LEU A 254 -1.31 2.82 1.97
C LEU A 254 -2.44 1.79 2.05
N CYS A 255 -3.47 2.08 2.83
CA CYS A 255 -4.59 1.19 3.02
C CYS A 255 -5.92 1.92 2.85
N TRP A 256 -6.72 1.45 1.90
CA TRP A 256 -8.14 1.71 1.81
C TRP A 256 -8.86 0.37 1.96
N SER A 257 -9.52 0.18 3.10
CA SER A 257 -10.33 -1.00 3.40
C SER A 257 -11.39 -0.61 4.42
N GLN A 258 -12.58 -1.20 4.29
CA GLN A 258 -13.66 -1.09 5.28
C GLN A 258 -13.68 -2.26 6.27
N LEU A 259 -12.91 -3.32 5.98
CA LEU A 259 -12.93 -4.59 6.71
C LEU A 259 -11.63 -4.88 7.49
N LEU A 260 -10.59 -4.08 7.26
CA LEU A 260 -9.38 -4.09 8.11
C LEU A 260 -9.61 -3.11 9.26
N GLN A 261 -9.94 -3.65 10.43
CA GLN A 261 -10.44 -2.88 11.57
C GLN A 261 -9.52 -3.03 12.78
N ASP A 262 -8.94 -4.21 13.01
CA ASP A 262 -8.09 -4.51 14.14
C ASP A 262 -6.74 -5.07 13.67
N PHE A 263 -5.77 -4.17 13.53
CA PHE A 263 -4.41 -4.57 13.13
C PHE A 263 -3.33 -3.74 13.83
N THR A 264 -2.11 -4.29 13.80
CA THR A 264 -0.92 -3.68 14.35
C THR A 264 0.22 -3.68 13.35
N LEU A 265 1.13 -2.71 13.49
CA LEU A 265 2.34 -2.54 12.69
C LEU A 265 3.59 -2.68 13.57
N ALA A 266 3.52 -3.48 14.64
CA ALA A 266 4.54 -3.54 15.68
C ALA A 266 5.88 -4.10 15.19
N LYS A 267 5.87 -5.03 14.22
CA LYS A 267 7.13 -5.49 13.59
C LYS A 267 7.65 -4.54 12.50
N SER A 268 6.84 -3.62 11.97
CA SER A 268 7.21 -2.67 10.90
C SER A 268 8.04 -1.49 11.42
N ARG A 269 9.21 -1.77 11.99
CA ARG A 269 10.06 -0.76 12.67
C ARG A 269 10.69 0.28 11.72
N TYR A 270 10.68 0.01 10.42
CA TYR A 270 11.16 0.91 9.38
C TYR A 270 10.05 1.75 8.74
N LEU A 271 8.83 1.71 9.29
CA LEU A 271 7.71 2.45 8.73
C LEU A 271 8.00 3.95 8.77
N GLU A 272 8.00 4.56 7.58
CA GLU A 272 8.26 5.97 7.33
C GLU A 272 6.96 6.72 7.03
N LYS A 273 6.05 6.04 6.30
CA LYS A 273 4.80 6.61 5.79
C LYS A 273 3.61 5.70 6.00
N LEU A 274 2.55 6.25 6.57
CA LEU A 274 1.30 5.55 6.82
C LEU A 274 0.11 6.37 6.31
N TYR A 275 -0.60 5.84 5.33
CA TYR A 275 -1.80 6.44 4.76
C TYR A 275 -2.97 5.48 4.97
N LEU A 276 -3.90 5.84 5.84
CA LEU A 276 -5.04 5.00 6.16
C LEU A 276 -6.32 5.70 5.75
N TYR A 277 -7.19 5.00 5.05
CA TYR A 277 -8.59 5.35 4.81
C TYR A 277 -9.47 4.36 5.57
N PRO A 278 -9.57 4.55 6.90
CA PRO A 278 -10.12 3.53 7.76
C PRO A 278 -11.66 3.49 7.75
N PRO A 279 -12.26 2.39 8.21
CA PRO A 279 -13.67 2.34 8.59
C PRO A 279 -13.93 3.18 9.85
N GLU A 280 -15.21 3.41 10.18
CA GLU A 280 -15.63 4.23 11.32
C GLU A 280 -15.15 3.70 12.69
N ASN A 281 -14.86 2.39 12.83
CA ASN A 281 -14.47 1.73 14.09
C ASN A 281 -13.05 1.14 14.02
N LEU A 282 -12.04 1.98 13.78
CA LEU A 282 -10.66 1.53 13.64
C LEU A 282 -9.99 1.21 15.01
N ALA A 283 -9.77 -0.05 15.31
CA ALA A 283 -8.93 -0.49 16.42
C ALA A 283 -7.46 -0.59 16.00
N LEU A 284 -6.80 0.55 15.76
CA LEU A 284 -5.40 0.56 15.34
C LEU A 284 -4.43 0.66 16.52
N ASN A 285 -3.49 -0.29 16.61
CA ASN A 285 -2.36 -0.19 17.55
C ASN A 285 -1.10 0.28 16.81
N LEU A 286 -0.84 1.58 16.93
CA LEU A 286 0.32 2.25 16.36
C LEU A 286 1.50 2.17 17.32
N ASN A 287 2.42 1.24 17.10
CA ASN A 287 3.74 1.29 17.71
C ASN A 287 4.72 1.98 16.75
N LEU A 288 4.76 3.30 16.81
CA LEU A 288 5.50 4.14 15.88
C LEU A 288 6.95 4.24 16.34
N GLY A 289 7.84 3.58 15.59
CA GLY A 289 9.28 3.73 15.72
C GLY A 289 9.76 5.15 15.35
N PRO A 290 11.06 5.43 15.50
CA PRO A 290 11.62 6.76 15.27
C PRO A 290 11.57 7.22 13.81
N ASN A 291 11.27 6.33 12.86
CA ASN A 291 11.36 6.59 11.43
C ASN A 291 10.08 7.20 10.82
N LEU A 292 8.93 7.07 11.50
CA LEU A 292 7.66 7.55 10.95
C LEU A 292 7.65 9.08 10.97
N HIS A 293 7.54 9.68 9.79
CA HIS A 293 7.46 11.13 9.61
C HIS A 293 6.21 11.55 8.85
N GLU A 294 5.48 10.61 8.23
CA GLU A 294 4.25 10.92 7.52
C GLU A 294 3.10 10.00 7.95
N LEU A 295 2.06 10.59 8.54
CA LEU A 295 0.80 9.92 8.87
C LEU A 295 -0.36 10.70 8.25
N ARG A 296 -1.17 10.04 7.43
CA ARG A 296 -2.35 10.66 6.82
C ARG A 296 -3.60 9.80 6.99
N PHE A 297 -4.69 10.50 7.25
CA PHE A 297 -6.06 9.99 7.21
C PHE A 297 -6.85 10.78 6.16
N PRO A 298 -7.92 10.26 5.53
CA PRO A 298 -8.75 11.01 4.59
C PRO A 298 -9.19 12.36 5.13
N THR A 299 -9.17 13.39 4.29
CA THR A 299 -9.84 14.67 4.53
C THR A 299 -11.20 14.66 3.84
N GLY A 300 -12.25 14.93 4.62
CA GLY A 300 -13.59 15.19 4.13
C GLY A 300 -14.17 16.39 4.87
N THR A 301 -14.65 17.37 4.10
CA THR A 301 -15.31 18.61 4.57
C THR A 301 -16.73 18.40 5.10
N LEU A 302 -17.19 17.15 5.18
CA LEU A 302 -18.48 16.76 5.74
C LEU A 302 -18.20 15.97 7.01
N MET A 303 -18.43 16.59 8.18
CA MET A 303 -18.60 15.97 9.49
C MET A 303 -18.18 14.50 9.61
N LEU A 304 -16.91 14.18 9.36
CA LEU A 304 -16.42 12.83 9.60
C LEU A 304 -16.41 12.64 11.12
N PRO A 305 -16.89 11.49 11.64
CA PRO A 305 -16.75 11.14 13.04
C PRO A 305 -15.26 11.15 13.43
N GLU A 306 -14.99 11.26 14.73
CA GLU A 306 -13.63 11.12 15.25
C GLU A 306 -13.00 9.78 14.82
N ILE A 307 -11.73 9.82 14.42
CA ILE A 307 -10.97 8.59 14.20
C ILE A 307 -10.48 8.14 15.57
N VAL A 308 -11.19 7.20 16.18
CA VAL A 308 -10.79 6.60 17.47
C VAL A 308 -9.73 5.54 17.19
N ILE A 309 -8.60 5.60 17.89
CA ILE A 309 -7.47 4.68 17.78
C ILE A 309 -7.34 3.94 19.12
N SER A 310 -7.14 2.62 19.10
CA SER A 310 -7.07 1.85 20.34
C SER A 310 -5.81 2.18 21.15
N LYS A 311 -4.66 2.27 20.48
CA LYS A 311 -3.39 2.66 21.11
C LYS A 311 -2.49 3.43 20.16
N ILE A 312 -1.88 4.48 20.67
CA ILE A 312 -0.71 5.12 20.07
C ILE A 312 0.49 5.02 21.01
N SER A 313 1.61 4.58 20.47
CA SER A 313 2.92 4.53 21.13
C SER A 313 3.93 5.22 20.22
N ILE A 314 4.56 6.30 20.70
CA ILE A 314 5.59 7.04 19.96
C ILE A 314 6.84 7.10 20.83
N SER A 315 7.97 6.64 20.29
CA SER A 315 9.25 6.66 21.01
C SER A 315 10.37 7.26 20.17
N ASN A 316 11.18 8.15 20.76
CA ASN A 316 12.38 8.73 20.14
C ASN A 316 12.14 9.34 18.75
N ASN A 317 10.92 9.81 18.50
CA ASN A 317 10.53 10.39 17.23
C ASN A 317 10.87 11.89 17.24
N SER A 318 11.64 12.33 16.25
CA SER A 318 12.04 13.74 16.07
C SER A 318 11.10 14.52 15.16
N ASP A 319 10.12 13.86 14.54
CA ASP A 319 9.17 14.51 13.65
C ASP A 319 8.08 15.22 14.45
N GLU A 320 8.15 16.54 14.35
CA GLU A 320 7.26 17.44 15.05
C GLU A 320 5.87 17.57 14.37
N ALA A 321 5.69 17.11 13.13
CA ALA A 321 4.43 17.24 12.42
C ALA A 321 3.42 16.12 12.73
N LEU A 322 3.87 14.98 13.26
CA LEU A 322 3.05 13.78 13.41
C LEU A 322 1.81 13.99 14.30
N LEU A 323 2.01 14.47 15.53
CA LEU A 323 0.92 14.71 16.48
C LEU A 323 0.02 15.88 16.05
N GLU A 324 0.56 16.83 15.31
CA GLU A 324 -0.20 17.93 14.75
C GLU A 324 -1.10 17.48 13.59
N GLU A 325 -0.61 16.59 12.72
CA GLU A 325 -1.46 15.95 11.70
C GLU A 325 -2.59 15.15 12.34
N MET A 326 -2.33 14.38 13.39
CA MET A 326 -3.39 13.68 14.13
C MET A 326 -4.46 14.64 14.67
N ARG A 327 -4.04 15.78 15.24
CA ARG A 327 -4.96 16.83 15.72
C ARG A 327 -5.80 17.41 14.59
N LYS A 328 -5.17 17.80 13.47
CA LYS A 328 -5.88 18.35 12.30
C LYS A 328 -6.91 17.38 11.74
N ARG A 329 -6.62 16.07 11.78
CA ARG A 329 -7.48 15.00 11.28
C ARG A 329 -8.50 14.49 12.30
N ARG A 330 -8.56 15.07 13.49
CA ARG A 330 -9.40 14.61 14.62
C ARG A 330 -9.19 13.13 14.98
N ALA A 331 -7.94 12.67 14.94
CA ALA A 331 -7.54 11.34 15.37
C ALA A 331 -7.21 11.31 16.88
N VAL A 332 -7.97 10.54 17.64
CA VAL A 332 -7.98 10.49 19.10
C VAL A 332 -7.69 9.08 19.58
N ALA A 333 -6.90 8.92 20.64
CA ALA A 333 -6.46 7.60 21.10
C ALA A 333 -7.03 7.23 22.49
N GLU A 334 -7.41 5.97 22.68
CA GLU A 334 -7.82 5.45 23.98
C GLU A 334 -6.61 5.22 24.90
N ALA A 335 -5.52 4.67 24.38
CA ALA A 335 -4.26 4.50 25.11
C ALA A 335 -3.14 5.31 24.45
N ILE A 336 -2.52 6.19 25.22
CA ILE A 336 -1.42 7.06 24.79
C ILE A 336 -0.15 6.63 25.52
N GLU A 337 0.91 6.35 24.78
CA GLU A 337 2.23 6.06 25.30
C GLU A 337 3.28 6.89 24.56
N PHE A 338 3.92 7.81 25.27
CA PHE A 338 4.97 8.67 24.71
C PHE A 338 6.28 8.44 25.44
N ASP A 339 7.36 8.27 24.70
CA ASP A 339 8.70 8.01 25.24
C ASP A 339 9.75 8.87 24.56
N ASN A 340 10.33 9.83 25.30
CA ASN A 340 11.39 10.70 24.80
C ASN A 340 11.03 11.41 23.47
N ILE A 341 9.90 12.12 23.45
CA ILE A 341 9.43 12.93 22.31
C ILE A 341 9.34 14.42 22.69
N ASN A 342 9.10 15.30 21.71
CA ASN A 342 8.90 16.74 21.95
C ASN A 342 7.78 16.97 22.99
N LEU A 343 8.14 17.63 24.10
CA LEU A 343 7.22 17.84 25.22
C LEU A 343 6.00 18.67 24.82
N THR A 344 6.19 19.80 24.14
CA THR A 344 5.09 20.71 23.77
C THR A 344 4.01 19.97 22.98
N GLN A 345 4.41 19.13 22.04
CA GLN A 345 3.49 18.41 21.17
C GLN A 345 2.76 17.28 21.87
N ALA A 346 3.47 16.53 22.71
CA ALA A 346 2.85 15.51 23.56
C ALA A 346 1.74 16.14 24.41
N ILE A 347 2.03 17.28 25.05
CA ILE A 347 1.08 18.03 25.87
C ILE A 347 -0.10 18.53 25.03
N ASP A 348 0.17 19.14 23.87
CA ASP A 348 -0.86 19.67 22.98
C ASP A 348 -1.77 18.57 22.42
N TYR A 349 -1.23 17.39 22.13
CA TYR A 349 -2.02 16.23 21.72
C TYR A 349 -2.87 15.69 22.86
N ILE A 350 -2.31 15.53 24.06
CA ILE A 350 -3.06 15.05 25.24
C ILE A 350 -4.21 16.01 25.57
N LYS A 351 -3.95 17.33 25.56
CA LYS A 351 -4.99 18.34 25.76
C LYS A 351 -6.07 18.29 24.68
N PHE A 352 -5.69 18.02 23.43
CA PHE A 352 -6.64 17.82 22.34
C PHE A 352 -7.53 16.58 22.59
N VAL A 353 -6.94 15.43 22.91
CA VAL A 353 -7.68 14.19 23.21
C VAL A 353 -8.57 14.35 24.44
N ALA A 354 -8.13 15.09 25.44
CA ALA A 354 -8.90 15.36 26.66
C ALA A 354 -10.23 16.12 26.42
N ARG A 355 -10.38 16.81 25.28
CA ARG A 355 -11.66 17.41 24.84
C ARG A 355 -12.75 16.37 24.57
N TYR A 356 -12.35 15.11 24.42
CA TYR A 356 -13.23 13.97 24.19
C TYR A 356 -13.20 13.07 25.43
N PRO A 357 -13.87 13.46 26.53
CA PRO A 357 -13.67 12.89 27.86
C PRO A 357 -14.00 11.39 27.97
N HIS A 358 -14.74 10.85 27.00
CA HIS A 358 -15.16 9.44 26.93
C HIS A 358 -14.17 8.54 26.19
N ILE A 359 -13.06 9.08 25.67
CA ILE A 359 -12.11 8.35 24.81
C ILE A 359 -10.86 7.88 25.58
N PRO A 360 -10.02 8.76 26.17
CA PRO A 360 -8.78 8.31 26.78
C PRO A 360 -9.07 7.42 28.01
N LYS A 361 -8.33 6.32 28.11
CA LYS A 361 -8.38 5.29 29.16
C LYS A 361 -7.01 5.13 29.84
N SER A 362 -5.92 5.37 29.12
CA SER A 362 -4.56 5.25 29.66
C SER A 362 -3.64 6.30 29.05
N ILE A 363 -2.84 6.96 29.88
CA ILE A 363 -1.77 7.87 29.45
C ILE A 363 -0.48 7.42 30.11
N THR A 364 0.59 7.23 29.35
CA THR A 364 1.91 6.80 29.82
C THR A 364 2.97 7.71 29.24
N LEU A 365 3.73 8.42 30.08
CA LEU A 365 4.74 9.40 29.67
C LEU A 365 6.12 8.99 30.22
N LYS A 366 6.97 8.44 29.35
CA LYS A 366 8.30 7.90 29.63
C LYS A 366 9.40 8.87 29.21
N ASN A 367 10.45 8.96 30.02
CA ASN A 367 11.66 9.75 29.71
C ASN A 367 11.40 11.20 29.23
N MET A 368 10.33 11.83 29.73
CA MET A 368 9.98 13.20 29.40
C MET A 368 10.40 14.17 30.52
N PRO A 369 10.82 15.42 30.21
CA PRO A 369 11.17 16.43 31.19
C PRO A 369 9.93 17.09 31.80
N LEU A 370 9.12 16.31 32.51
CA LEU A 370 7.86 16.74 33.14
C LEU A 370 8.12 17.46 34.47
N THR A 371 7.30 18.47 34.76
CA THR A 371 7.24 19.13 36.07
C THR A 371 5.90 18.85 36.73
N GLU A 372 5.84 18.94 38.06
CA GLU A 372 4.58 18.80 38.81
C GLU A 372 3.51 19.79 38.35
N ALA A 373 3.89 21.06 38.14
CA ALA A 373 2.97 22.09 37.66
C ALA A 373 2.37 21.75 36.28
N LEU A 374 3.19 21.22 35.37
CA LEU A 374 2.72 20.80 34.05
C LEU A 374 1.78 19.59 34.13
N LEU A 375 2.06 18.64 35.02
CA LEU A 375 1.17 17.50 35.26
C LEU A 375 -0.18 17.95 35.82
N LEU A 376 -0.19 18.85 36.80
CA LEU A 376 -1.43 19.40 37.37
C LEU A 376 -2.27 20.12 36.30
N ASP A 377 -1.63 20.89 35.42
CA ASP A 377 -2.28 21.53 34.28
C ASP A 377 -2.89 20.50 33.32
N LEU A 378 -2.14 19.46 32.92
CA LEU A 378 -2.66 18.37 32.10
C LEU A 378 -3.88 17.69 32.74
N ILE A 379 -3.77 17.32 34.02
CA ILE A 379 -4.82 16.61 34.76
C ILE A 379 -6.10 17.45 34.85
N SER A 380 -5.96 18.77 35.01
CA SER A 380 -7.13 19.68 35.07
C SER A 380 -8.00 19.60 33.82
N ASN A 381 -7.39 19.34 32.66
CA ASN A 381 -8.06 19.21 31.36
C ASN A 381 -8.68 17.83 31.13
N LEU A 382 -8.31 16.80 31.92
CA LEU A 382 -8.87 15.46 31.76
C LEU A 382 -10.35 15.42 32.16
N GLY A 383 -11.10 14.58 31.44
CA GLY A 383 -12.47 14.22 31.80
C GLY A 383 -12.54 13.30 33.02
N GLU A 384 -13.71 13.26 33.66
CA GLU A 384 -13.98 12.40 34.81
C GLU A 384 -14.14 10.94 34.37
N ARG A 385 -13.15 10.07 34.66
CA ARG A 385 -13.17 8.65 34.25
C ARG A 385 -12.20 7.79 35.07
N ASN A 386 -12.51 6.48 35.17
CA ASN A 386 -11.62 5.41 35.66
C ASN A 386 -10.45 5.11 34.68
N GLY A 387 -9.60 6.10 34.44
CA GLY A 387 -8.39 5.97 33.62
C GLY A 387 -7.13 5.69 34.44
N THR A 388 -6.03 5.35 33.77
CA THR A 388 -4.69 5.22 34.40
C THR A 388 -3.73 6.26 33.85
N PHE A 389 -2.97 6.92 34.73
CA PHE A 389 -1.93 7.89 34.35
C PHE A 389 -0.57 7.41 34.88
N LYS A 390 0.35 7.09 33.96
CA LYS A 390 1.68 6.54 34.27
C LYS A 390 2.81 7.53 34.00
N VAL A 391 3.60 7.80 35.03
CA VAL A 391 4.78 8.70 35.00
C VAL A 391 5.85 8.19 35.96
N LYS A 392 7.04 8.80 35.95
CA LYS A 392 8.08 8.51 36.96
C LYS A 392 7.50 8.66 38.37
N GLY A 393 7.81 7.71 39.26
CA GLY A 393 7.23 7.65 40.60
C GLY A 393 7.42 8.92 41.44
N GLU A 394 8.54 9.62 41.26
CA GLU A 394 8.83 10.90 41.94
C GLU A 394 7.85 12.03 41.58
N LEU A 395 7.18 11.94 40.43
CA LEU A 395 6.18 12.91 39.98
C LEU A 395 4.76 12.60 40.51
N LEU A 396 4.55 11.43 41.11
CA LEU A 396 3.28 11.06 41.75
C LEU A 396 3.20 11.61 43.17
N THR A 397 3.32 12.93 43.29
CA THR A 397 3.20 13.63 44.57
C THR A 397 1.79 13.50 45.15
N THR A 398 1.62 13.86 46.42
CA THR A 398 0.30 13.93 47.06
C THR A 398 -0.67 14.81 46.27
N ALA A 399 -0.21 15.96 45.77
CA ALA A 399 -1.04 16.88 45.00
C ALA A 399 -1.45 16.29 43.65
N VAL A 400 -0.52 15.65 42.94
CA VAL A 400 -0.80 14.98 41.66
C VAL A 400 -1.79 13.83 41.84
N ASN A 401 -1.59 12.96 42.84
CA ASN A 401 -2.51 11.86 43.10
C ASN A 401 -3.91 12.34 43.52
N ALA A 402 -3.99 13.43 44.30
CA ALA A 402 -5.27 14.04 44.66
C ALA A 402 -5.99 14.60 43.43
N ALA A 403 -5.27 15.29 42.54
CA ALA A 403 -5.83 15.82 41.30
C ALA A 403 -6.32 14.71 40.35
N LEU A 404 -5.54 13.63 40.21
CA LEU A 404 -5.94 12.45 39.42
C LEU A 404 -7.22 11.82 40.01
N SER A 405 -7.25 11.58 41.32
CA SER A 405 -8.39 10.96 42.00
C SER A 405 -9.65 11.82 41.89
N ALA A 406 -9.53 13.16 41.94
CA ALA A 406 -10.64 14.08 41.74
C ALA A 406 -11.26 13.97 40.33
N LYS A 407 -10.50 13.48 39.36
CA LYS A 407 -10.96 13.18 38.00
C LYS A 407 -11.32 11.70 37.81
N GLY A 408 -11.25 10.87 38.85
CA GLY A 408 -11.45 9.42 38.76
C GLY A 408 -10.25 8.63 38.20
N TRP A 409 -9.11 9.28 37.95
CA TRP A 409 -7.92 8.63 37.40
C TRP A 409 -7.05 8.03 38.51
N THR A 410 -6.40 6.92 38.19
CA THR A 410 -5.41 6.27 39.07
C THR A 410 -3.99 6.60 38.60
N GLY A 411 -3.19 7.19 39.49
CA GLY A 411 -1.75 7.36 39.27
C GLY A 411 -1.00 6.06 39.46
N ALA A 412 -0.07 5.75 38.54
CA ALA A 412 0.78 4.57 38.62
C ALA A 412 2.22 4.90 38.21
N ALA A 413 3.20 4.34 38.92
CA ALA A 413 4.61 4.52 38.57
C ALA A 413 4.96 3.72 37.30
N LEU A 414 5.88 4.25 36.48
CA LEU A 414 6.43 3.60 35.29
C LEU A 414 7.18 2.30 35.60
#